data_AF-A0A947R8D5-F1
#
_entry.id   AF-A0A947R8D5-F1
#
_cell.length_a   1.000
_cell.length_b   1.000
_cell.length_c   1.000
_cell.angle_alpha   90.00
_cell.angle_beta   90.00
_cell.angle_gamma   90.00
#
_symmetry.space_group_name_H-M   'P 1'
#
loop_
_entity.id
_entity.type
_entity.pdbx_description
1 polymer ?
#
loop_
_entity_poly.entity_id
_entity_poly.type
_entity_poly.pdbx_seq_one_letter_code
_entity_poly.pdbx_strand_id
1 'polypeptide(L)'
;MRPIFKKTLVASLLLIFTFLLVGCEFFGSTTTTPSTTSSQTTSSQTTESTTSTTLTTATTTNGFVAISVIENTKLEYNLGTSFDYDSIIVVLVKANSQAIPISSSVYSLSGFDSSTPGVKTITVSYSTFTTTFNITVLEPTTDLVIDMLYYKNAEGLVGETLLLALRTIVNNGYQGHIYYDASYELAYTDRDPNNSSNVILVYTGASVSGTWDSGVTWNKEHVWPQSLLGEDAGGTVNMASDIHNLKPANPVWNSSRGNKYYDLTTTSTTFEPRDEVKGDVARILFYMVTMYSVLELVDQYPNVHQMGLLSVLLAWNDLDPVDDFERARNNEIYTYQNNRNPYIDYPEFVDLVWDNLQG
;
A
#
# COMPACT_ATOMS: atom_id res chain seq x y z
N MET A 1 -26.69 -64.53 -13.07
CA MET A 1 -27.14 -64.48 -11.66
C MET A 1 -27.45 -63.03 -11.30
N ARG A 2 -28.74 -62.71 -11.09
CA ARG A 2 -29.28 -61.57 -10.32
C ARG A 2 -29.32 -61.98 -8.82
N PRO A 3 -29.57 -61.12 -7.80
CA PRO A 3 -30.41 -59.89 -7.77
C PRO A 3 -29.76 -58.66 -7.08
N ILE A 4 -30.16 -57.39 -7.27
CA ILE A 4 -31.39 -56.61 -6.97
C ILE A 4 -31.72 -56.43 -5.47
N PHE A 5 -31.94 -55.15 -5.09
CA PHE A 5 -32.74 -54.53 -4.00
C PHE A 5 -31.89 -53.71 -2.99
N LYS A 6 -32.30 -52.56 -2.43
CA LYS A 6 -33.47 -51.65 -2.54
C LYS A 6 -33.11 -50.36 -1.77
N LYS A 7 -33.69 -49.22 -2.14
CA LYS A 7 -33.76 -47.99 -1.33
C LYS A 7 -34.49 -48.24 0.00
N THR A 8 -34.06 -47.55 1.07
CA THR A 8 -34.93 -47.23 2.22
C THR A 8 -34.67 -45.81 2.72
N LEU A 9 -35.79 -45.12 2.94
CA LEU A 9 -36.04 -43.81 3.51
C LEU A 9 -35.79 -43.79 5.03
N VAL A 10 -35.27 -42.71 5.61
CA VAL A 10 -35.64 -42.28 6.98
C VAL A 10 -35.72 -40.75 7.00
N ALA A 11 -36.93 -40.25 7.26
CA ALA A 11 -37.23 -38.87 7.65
C ALA A 11 -37.64 -38.87 9.13
N SER A 12 -37.31 -37.79 9.84
CA SER A 12 -37.83 -37.24 11.13
C SER A 12 -36.63 -36.58 11.84
N LEU A 13 -36.66 -35.34 12.31
CA LEU A 13 -37.57 -34.85 13.35
C LEU A 13 -37.61 -33.31 13.41
N LEU A 14 -38.84 -32.83 13.57
CA LEU A 14 -39.42 -31.55 13.97
C LEU A 14 -38.64 -30.71 15.02
N LEU A 15 -38.59 -29.38 14.86
CA LEU A 15 -39.14 -28.46 15.88
C LEU A 15 -39.52 -27.08 15.31
N ILE A 16 -40.75 -26.70 15.63
CA ILE A 16 -41.47 -25.47 15.33
C ILE A 16 -41.14 -24.42 16.40
N PHE A 17 -40.99 -23.15 16.03
CA PHE A 17 -41.48 -22.05 16.86
C PHE A 17 -42.08 -20.94 16.00
N THR A 18 -43.40 -20.85 16.05
CA THR A 18 -44.21 -19.71 15.60
C THR A 18 -44.50 -18.87 16.83
N PHE A 19 -44.32 -17.55 16.76
CA PHE A 19 -45.20 -16.63 17.50
C PHE A 19 -45.55 -15.43 16.63
N LEU A 20 -46.84 -15.12 16.68
CA LEU A 20 -47.60 -14.20 15.84
C LEU A 20 -47.95 -12.96 16.68
N LEU A 21 -47.96 -11.80 16.02
CA LEU A 21 -48.85 -10.64 16.24
C LEU A 21 -48.60 -9.82 17.54
N VAL A 22 -48.75 -8.50 17.63
CA VAL A 22 -49.70 -7.53 17.04
C VAL A 22 -49.07 -6.12 17.15
N GLY A 23 -49.29 -5.25 16.16
CA GLY A 23 -49.00 -3.81 16.26
C GLY A 23 -50.17 -2.99 16.82
N CYS A 24 -49.93 -1.78 17.32
CA CYS A 24 -50.97 -0.77 17.48
C CYS A 24 -50.35 0.63 17.59
N GLU A 25 -50.76 1.52 16.68
CA GLU A 25 -50.60 2.97 16.76
C GLU A 25 -51.64 3.57 17.73
N PHE A 26 -51.32 4.67 18.46
CA PHE A 26 -52.22 5.84 18.58
C PHE A 26 -51.54 7.05 19.27
N PHE A 27 -52.01 8.23 18.86
CA PHE A 27 -51.67 9.62 19.24
C PHE A 27 -51.86 10.01 20.72
N GLY A 28 -51.16 11.07 21.18
CA GLY A 28 -51.72 12.00 22.19
C GLY A 28 -50.77 12.72 23.17
N SER A 29 -50.52 14.00 22.87
CA SER A 29 -50.15 15.18 23.69
C SER A 29 -50.15 15.16 25.24
N THR A 30 -49.09 15.78 25.80
CA THR A 30 -48.97 16.62 27.03
C THR A 30 -49.39 16.09 28.42
N THR A 31 -48.44 15.97 29.36
CA THR A 31 -48.27 16.90 30.51
C THR A 31 -47.05 16.54 31.38
N THR A 32 -46.43 17.58 31.91
CA THR A 32 -45.22 17.64 32.77
C THR A 32 -45.49 17.26 34.23
N THR A 33 -44.59 16.51 34.87
CA THR A 33 -44.09 16.73 36.26
C THR A 33 -42.90 15.80 36.57
N PRO A 34 -42.00 16.16 37.51
CA PRO A 34 -40.59 15.80 37.46
C PRO A 34 -40.25 14.53 38.24
N SER A 35 -39.27 13.77 37.76
CA SER A 35 -38.57 12.78 38.57
C SER A 35 -37.06 13.04 38.54
N THR A 36 -36.56 13.40 39.72
CA THR A 36 -35.15 13.48 40.13
C THR A 36 -34.40 12.18 39.86
N THR A 37 -33.37 12.26 39.02
CA THR A 37 -32.24 11.31 39.02
C THR A 37 -30.95 12.11 38.83
N SER A 38 -30.00 11.83 39.71
CA SER A 38 -28.74 12.53 39.98
C SER A 38 -27.88 12.81 38.75
N SER A 39 -27.66 14.10 38.48
CA SER A 39 -26.55 14.57 37.64
C SER A 39 -25.27 14.60 38.46
N GLN A 40 -24.27 13.78 38.09
CA GLN A 40 -22.90 14.00 38.55
C GLN A 40 -22.35 15.22 37.79
N THR A 41 -22.23 16.32 38.51
CA THR A 41 -21.53 17.52 38.08
C THR A 41 -20.03 17.25 38.14
N THR A 42 -19.41 16.94 37.00
CA THR A 42 -17.95 16.96 36.89
C THR A 42 -17.53 18.41 36.74
N SER A 43 -17.19 19.03 37.86
CA SER A 43 -16.54 20.35 37.92
C SER A 43 -15.22 20.30 37.13
N SER A 44 -15.20 20.96 35.98
CA SER A 44 -13.97 21.32 35.27
C SER A 44 -13.23 22.34 36.12
N GLN A 45 -12.29 21.87 36.94
CA GLN A 45 -11.28 22.74 37.55
C GLN A 45 -10.36 23.23 36.43
N THR A 46 -10.46 24.52 36.13
CA THR A 46 -9.46 25.27 35.40
C THR A 46 -8.22 25.35 36.30
N THR A 47 -7.26 24.45 36.09
CA THR A 47 -5.92 24.63 36.64
C THR A 47 -5.22 25.70 35.83
N GLU A 48 -5.30 26.94 36.31
CA GLU A 48 -4.34 27.98 35.93
C GLU A 48 -2.95 27.48 36.31
N SER A 49 -2.18 27.09 35.30
CA SER A 49 -0.75 26.85 35.48
C SER A 49 -0.06 28.21 35.54
N THR A 50 0.09 28.74 36.75
CA THR A 50 1.02 29.85 37.01
C THR A 50 2.43 29.39 36.66
N THR A 51 2.89 29.76 35.48
CA THR A 51 4.30 29.63 35.09
C THR A 51 5.11 30.65 35.90
N SER A 52 5.75 30.19 36.97
CA SER A 52 6.74 31.00 37.69
C SER A 52 8.02 31.06 36.86
N THR A 53 8.22 32.15 36.12
CA THR A 53 9.43 32.38 35.34
C THR A 53 10.55 32.85 36.27
N THR A 54 11.48 31.96 36.59
CA THR A 54 12.77 32.37 37.15
C THR A 54 13.53 33.13 36.07
N LEU A 55 13.82 34.41 36.30
CA LEU A 55 14.60 35.26 35.40
C LEU A 55 16.05 34.77 35.38
N THR A 56 16.35 33.87 34.44
CA THR A 56 17.71 33.53 34.05
C THR A 56 18.21 34.63 33.11
N THR A 57 19.36 35.22 33.43
CA THR A 57 20.01 36.29 32.66
C THR A 57 20.15 35.87 31.19
N ALA A 58 19.39 36.50 30.29
CA ALA A 58 19.40 36.15 28.86
C ALA A 58 20.74 36.55 28.24
N THR A 59 21.56 35.56 27.90
CA THR A 59 22.75 35.74 27.07
C THR A 59 22.30 36.18 25.67
N THR A 60 22.59 37.42 25.31
CA THR A 60 22.30 37.94 23.97
C THR A 60 23.35 37.43 22.99
N THR A 61 22.94 36.71 21.97
CA THR A 61 23.79 36.38 20.81
C THR A 61 23.32 37.25 19.64
N ASN A 62 24.18 38.15 19.16
CA ASN A 62 23.89 39.06 18.04
C ASN A 62 22.60 39.90 18.18
N GLY A 63 22.20 40.26 19.41
CA GLY A 63 21.00 41.07 19.68
C GLY A 63 19.68 40.28 19.76
N PHE A 64 19.74 38.96 19.65
CA PHE A 64 18.60 38.05 19.85
C PHE A 64 18.61 37.47 21.25
N VAL A 65 17.42 37.14 21.76
CA VAL A 65 17.23 36.58 23.10
C VAL A 65 16.61 35.17 23.08
N ALA A 66 15.99 34.77 21.97
CA ALA A 66 15.39 33.44 21.82
C ALA A 66 15.18 33.05 20.34
N ILE A 67 14.86 31.78 20.15
CA ILE A 67 14.24 31.21 18.94
C ILE A 67 12.83 30.73 19.31
N SER A 68 11.89 30.78 18.36
CA SER A 68 10.51 30.33 18.56
C SER A 68 9.93 29.76 17.27
N VAL A 69 8.99 28.82 17.40
CA VAL A 69 8.12 28.36 16.32
C VAL A 69 6.79 29.08 16.48
N ILE A 70 6.41 29.89 15.49
CA ILE A 70 5.19 30.72 15.56
C ILE A 70 4.03 30.14 14.75
N GLU A 71 4.31 29.21 13.86
CA GLU A 71 3.31 28.50 13.07
C GLU A 71 3.76 27.04 12.91
N ASN A 72 2.80 26.12 13.07
CA ASN A 72 2.94 24.72 12.71
C ASN A 72 1.60 24.25 12.11
N THR A 73 1.57 24.03 10.81
CA THR A 73 0.37 23.63 10.06
C THR A 73 0.17 22.11 10.02
N LYS A 74 1.18 21.32 10.41
CA LYS A 74 1.14 19.84 10.41
C LYS A 74 1.55 19.30 11.77
N LEU A 75 0.54 18.99 12.58
CA LEU A 75 0.71 18.42 13.93
C LEU A 75 0.66 16.89 13.96
N GLU A 76 0.27 16.25 12.86
CA GLU A 76 0.08 14.81 12.75
C GLU A 76 0.88 14.25 11.57
N TYR A 77 1.53 13.11 11.80
CA TYR A 77 2.38 12.42 10.84
C TYR A 77 2.05 10.94 10.82
N ASN A 78 2.12 10.30 9.65
CA ASN A 78 2.00 8.86 9.55
C ASN A 78 3.35 8.17 9.81
N LEU A 79 3.30 6.87 10.16
CA LEU A 79 4.51 6.07 10.33
C LEU A 79 5.37 6.08 9.07
N GLY A 80 6.69 6.24 9.23
CA GLY A 80 7.67 6.19 8.14
C GLY A 80 7.79 7.47 7.29
N THR A 81 6.91 8.47 7.48
CA THR A 81 6.98 9.74 6.76
C THR A 81 8.18 10.60 7.19
N SER A 82 8.67 11.44 6.28
CA SER A 82 9.66 12.49 6.56
C SER A 82 9.02 13.70 7.25
N PHE A 83 9.85 14.51 7.90
CA PHE A 83 9.39 15.78 8.47
C PHE A 83 9.17 16.81 7.35
N ASP A 84 8.00 17.46 7.36
CA ASP A 84 7.66 18.53 6.42
C ASP A 84 8.21 19.85 6.94
N TYR A 85 9.33 20.33 6.37
CA TYR A 85 9.97 21.58 6.77
C TYR A 85 9.14 22.82 6.44
N ASP A 86 8.25 22.75 5.45
CA ASP A 86 7.38 23.86 5.06
C ASP A 86 6.16 23.96 5.99
N SER A 87 5.93 22.95 6.83
CA SER A 87 4.87 22.97 7.84
C SER A 87 5.11 23.93 9.00
N ILE A 88 6.33 24.43 9.20
CA ILE A 88 6.67 25.31 10.33
C ILE A 88 7.23 26.66 9.92
N ILE A 89 6.93 27.70 10.70
CA ILE A 89 7.63 28.99 10.62
C ILE A 89 8.46 29.22 11.89
N VAL A 90 9.78 29.27 11.71
CA VAL A 90 10.74 29.52 12.78
C VAL A 90 11.21 30.96 12.75
N VAL A 91 11.26 31.61 13.91
CA VAL A 91 11.69 33.01 14.07
C VAL A 91 12.77 33.17 15.12
N LEU A 92 13.65 34.15 14.92
CA LEU A 92 14.48 34.72 15.98
C LEU A 92 13.72 35.86 16.67
N VAL A 93 13.80 35.90 18.00
CA VAL A 93 13.12 36.90 18.83
C VAL A 93 14.15 37.85 19.42
N LYS A 94 13.93 39.15 19.23
CA LYS A 94 14.73 40.23 19.85
C LYS A 94 14.18 40.62 21.21
N ALA A 95 14.98 41.33 22.01
CA ALA A 95 14.58 41.83 23.33
C ALA A 95 13.34 42.75 23.32
N ASN A 96 13.04 43.39 22.18
CA ASN A 96 11.85 44.21 21.98
C ASN A 96 10.63 43.42 21.47
N SER A 97 10.65 42.08 21.55
CA SER A 97 9.62 41.17 21.04
C SER A 97 9.43 41.16 19.52
N GLN A 98 10.31 41.81 18.74
CA GLN A 98 10.29 41.68 17.30
C GLN A 98 10.74 40.26 16.90
N ALA A 99 9.91 39.59 16.08
CA ALA A 99 10.18 38.29 15.49
C ALA A 99 10.67 38.42 14.04
N ILE A 100 11.72 37.69 13.67
CA ILE A 100 12.28 37.67 12.31
C ILE A 100 12.32 36.22 11.83
N PRO A 101 11.58 35.86 10.76
CA PRO A 101 11.64 34.52 10.17
C PRO A 101 13.05 34.13 9.72
N ILE A 102 13.39 32.87 9.90
CA ILE A 102 14.65 32.29 9.46
C ILE A 102 14.40 31.08 8.56
N SER A 103 15.31 30.87 7.60
CA SER A 103 15.26 29.76 6.64
C SER A 103 15.53 28.41 7.32
N SER A 104 14.92 27.33 6.81
CA SER A 104 15.20 25.95 7.23
C SER A 104 16.67 25.55 7.05
N SER A 105 17.40 26.20 6.14
CA SER A 105 18.83 25.96 5.91
C SER A 105 19.75 26.45 7.04
N VAL A 106 19.25 27.22 8.01
CA VAL A 106 20.11 27.83 9.07
C VAL A 106 19.87 27.28 10.47
N TYR A 107 18.81 26.50 10.70
CA TYR A 107 18.55 25.81 11.96
C TYR A 107 18.61 24.30 11.79
N SER A 108 18.73 23.56 12.89
CA SER A 108 18.63 22.10 12.89
C SER A 108 17.41 21.62 13.67
N LEU A 109 16.86 20.49 13.24
CA LEU A 109 15.81 19.76 13.94
C LEU A 109 16.37 18.44 14.51
N SER A 110 15.85 18.04 15.66
CA SER A 110 16.09 16.72 16.26
C SER A 110 14.85 16.25 17.02
N GLY A 111 14.76 14.95 17.29
CA GLY A 111 13.65 14.36 18.04
C GLY A 111 12.45 13.93 17.18
N PHE A 112 12.48 14.19 15.87
CA PHE A 112 11.51 13.58 14.94
C PHE A 112 11.86 12.09 14.76
N ASP A 113 10.90 11.23 15.08
CA ASP A 113 10.97 9.79 14.87
C ASP A 113 9.59 9.31 14.46
N SER A 114 9.41 9.03 13.18
CA SER A 114 8.19 8.46 12.60
C SER A 114 8.20 6.93 12.58
N SER A 115 9.19 6.26 13.18
CA SER A 115 9.23 4.79 13.23
C SER A 115 8.30 4.20 14.31
N THR A 116 7.87 5.03 15.26
CA THR A 116 7.00 4.62 16.36
C THR A 116 5.83 5.60 16.51
N PRO A 117 4.60 5.13 16.81
CA PRO A 117 3.48 6.02 17.07
C PRO A 117 3.64 6.84 18.36
N GLY A 118 2.74 7.79 18.55
CA GLY A 118 2.62 8.62 19.74
C GLY A 118 3.25 10.01 19.61
N VAL A 119 3.23 10.75 20.71
CA VAL A 119 3.72 12.13 20.76
C VAL A 119 5.25 12.16 20.62
N LYS A 120 5.75 12.97 19.68
CA LYS A 120 7.19 13.26 19.50
C LYS A 120 7.46 14.71 19.85
N THR A 121 8.49 14.93 20.65
CA THR A 121 8.97 16.28 20.97
C THR A 121 10.08 16.66 20.01
N ILE A 122 9.81 17.64 19.17
CA ILE A 122 10.77 18.17 18.20
C ILE A 122 11.53 19.32 18.83
N THR A 123 12.85 19.30 18.72
CA THR A 123 13.73 20.38 19.18
C THR A 123 14.30 21.13 17.99
N VAL A 124 14.01 22.42 17.91
CA VAL A 124 14.61 23.35 16.95
C VAL A 124 15.81 24.03 17.60
N SER A 125 16.96 24.00 16.93
CA SER A 125 18.20 24.58 17.44
C SER A 125 18.80 25.58 16.46
N TYR A 126 19.17 26.75 16.96
CA TYR A 126 19.92 27.77 16.22
C TYR A 126 20.97 28.41 17.12
N SER A 127 22.26 28.23 16.80
CA SER A 127 23.37 28.66 17.66
C SER A 127 23.19 28.13 19.09
N THR A 128 23.07 29.00 20.10
CA THR A 128 22.84 28.63 21.51
C THR A 128 21.35 28.57 21.90
N PHE A 129 20.44 28.94 21.00
CA PHE A 129 19.02 29.00 21.28
C PHE A 129 18.34 27.69 20.87
N THR A 130 17.42 27.22 21.72
CA THR A 130 16.57 26.07 21.44
C THR A 130 15.12 26.39 21.77
N THR A 131 14.20 25.73 21.06
CA THR A 131 12.76 25.72 21.38
C THR A 131 12.20 24.35 21.01
N THR A 132 11.06 23.99 21.60
CA THR A 132 10.43 22.69 21.34
C THR A 132 8.96 22.85 21.01
N PHE A 133 8.45 21.89 20.25
CA PHE A 133 7.02 21.69 20.03
C PHE A 133 6.74 20.19 19.94
N ASN A 134 5.48 19.81 20.05
CA ASN A 134 5.05 18.42 19.94
C ASN A 134 4.33 18.21 18.61
N ILE A 135 4.54 17.03 18.03
CA ILE A 135 3.71 16.45 16.96
C ILE A 135 3.23 15.08 17.42
N THR A 136 2.24 14.51 16.75
CA THR A 136 1.75 13.16 16.98
C THR A 136 2.06 12.30 15.77
N VAL A 137 2.77 11.20 15.96
CA VAL A 137 2.81 10.14 14.96
C VAL A 137 1.60 9.25 15.19
N LEU A 138 0.72 9.15 14.21
CA LEU A 138 -0.54 8.43 14.34
C LEU A 138 -0.26 6.93 14.47
N GLU A 139 -1.05 6.26 15.32
CA GLU A 139 -1.17 4.81 15.27
C GLU A 139 -1.79 4.43 13.92
N PRO A 140 -1.22 3.47 13.19
CA PRO A 140 -1.90 2.96 12.01
C PRO A 140 -3.23 2.35 12.42
N THR A 141 -4.31 2.92 11.92
CA THR A 141 -5.63 2.30 12.05
C THR A 141 -6.02 1.82 10.67
N THR A 142 -6.12 0.50 10.53
CA THR A 142 -6.68 -0.11 9.34
C THR A 142 -7.96 -0.81 9.76
N ASP A 143 -9.08 -0.44 9.12
CA ASP A 143 -10.34 -1.19 9.23
C ASP A 143 -10.31 -2.45 8.33
N LEU A 144 -9.16 -2.72 7.69
CA LEU A 144 -8.95 -3.86 6.80
C LEU A 144 -8.99 -5.16 7.60
N VAL A 145 -10.00 -5.97 7.33
CA VAL A 145 -10.13 -7.31 7.92
C VAL A 145 -9.32 -8.29 7.08
N ILE A 146 -8.21 -8.80 7.63
CA ILE A 146 -7.43 -9.88 7.02
C ILE A 146 -8.00 -11.24 7.46
N ASP A 147 -8.71 -11.89 6.55
CA ASP A 147 -9.34 -13.20 6.74
C ASP A 147 -8.47 -14.39 6.24
N MET A 148 -7.53 -14.15 5.33
CA MET A 148 -6.57 -15.15 4.88
C MET A 148 -5.45 -15.32 5.90
N LEU A 149 -5.37 -16.52 6.51
CA LEU A 149 -4.31 -16.87 7.46
C LEU A 149 -2.90 -16.64 6.88
N TYR A 150 -2.74 -16.78 5.57
CA TYR A 150 -1.50 -16.51 4.84
C TYR A 150 -0.93 -15.10 5.12
N TYR A 151 -1.80 -14.10 5.31
CA TYR A 151 -1.41 -12.71 5.54
C TYR A 151 -1.58 -12.26 6.99
N LYS A 152 -1.81 -13.17 7.95
CA LYS A 152 -2.15 -12.76 9.33
C LYS A 152 -1.10 -11.87 10.00
N ASN A 153 0.18 -12.05 9.68
CA ASN A 153 1.27 -11.23 10.21
C ASN A 153 1.35 -9.81 9.60
N ALA A 154 0.51 -9.50 8.61
CA ALA A 154 0.39 -8.16 8.04
C ALA A 154 -0.70 -7.31 8.72
N GLU A 155 -1.49 -7.89 9.62
CA GLU A 155 -2.63 -7.22 10.25
C GLU A 155 -2.20 -6.01 11.08
N GLY A 156 -2.83 -4.87 10.84
CA GLY A 156 -2.55 -3.60 11.51
C GLY A 156 -1.21 -2.94 11.15
N LEU A 157 -0.42 -3.52 10.24
CA LEU A 157 0.83 -2.93 9.78
C LEU A 157 0.59 -1.94 8.63
N VAL A 158 1.44 -0.93 8.52
CA VAL A 158 1.46 0.03 7.39
C VAL A 158 2.89 0.41 7.01
N GLY A 159 3.03 1.12 5.89
CA GLY A 159 4.29 1.70 5.41
C GLY A 159 5.38 0.64 5.25
N GLU A 160 6.60 0.99 5.66
CA GLU A 160 7.75 0.09 5.57
C GLU A 160 7.57 -1.19 6.41
N THR A 161 6.89 -1.11 7.57
CA THR A 161 6.66 -2.31 8.40
C THR A 161 5.75 -3.33 7.70
N LEU A 162 4.71 -2.86 7.00
CA LEU A 162 3.86 -3.71 6.17
C LEU A 162 4.65 -4.28 4.98
N LEU A 163 5.41 -3.44 4.28
CA LEU A 163 6.23 -3.88 3.14
C LEU A 163 7.20 -5.02 3.54
N LEU A 164 7.89 -4.88 4.67
CA LEU A 164 8.81 -5.90 5.19
C LEU A 164 8.08 -7.18 5.65
N ALA A 165 6.90 -7.05 6.25
CA ALA A 165 6.07 -8.19 6.62
C ALA A 165 5.59 -8.95 5.37
N LEU A 166 5.08 -8.24 4.36
CA LEU A 166 4.68 -8.80 3.08
C LEU A 166 5.85 -9.48 2.37
N ARG A 167 7.03 -8.84 2.34
CA ARG A 167 8.27 -9.43 1.80
C ARG A 167 8.59 -10.77 2.48
N THR A 168 8.49 -10.82 3.80
CA THR A 168 8.73 -12.05 4.57
C THR A 168 7.71 -13.13 4.21
N ILE A 169 6.43 -12.77 4.06
CA ILE A 169 5.34 -13.68 3.68
C ILE A 169 5.58 -14.25 2.28
N VAL A 170 5.84 -13.41 1.27
CA VAL A 170 5.98 -13.86 -0.13
C VAL A 170 7.26 -14.64 -0.38
N ASN A 171 8.31 -14.45 0.43
CA ASN A 171 9.54 -15.24 0.35
C ASN A 171 9.45 -16.55 1.14
N ASN A 172 8.50 -16.68 2.08
CA ASN A 172 8.39 -17.87 2.91
C ASN A 172 7.86 -19.07 2.11
N GLY A 173 8.77 -19.99 1.79
CA GLY A 173 8.45 -21.18 1.02
C GLY A 173 8.38 -20.95 -0.49
N TYR A 174 8.84 -19.79 -0.98
CA TYR A 174 8.94 -19.51 -2.42
C TYR A 174 9.73 -20.60 -3.15
N GLN A 175 9.18 -21.08 -4.27
CA GLN A 175 9.77 -22.06 -5.16
C GLN A 175 9.97 -21.41 -6.52
N GLY A 176 11.17 -20.89 -6.77
CA GLY A 176 11.48 -20.30 -8.06
C GLY A 176 11.67 -21.35 -9.15
N HIS A 177 11.25 -20.99 -10.37
CA HIS A 177 11.37 -21.81 -11.57
C HIS A 177 12.37 -21.19 -12.53
N ILE A 178 12.89 -21.97 -13.49
CA ILE A 178 13.76 -21.44 -14.53
C ILE A 178 12.93 -20.83 -15.66
N TYR A 179 13.49 -19.85 -16.36
CA TYR A 179 12.76 -19.10 -17.38
C TYR A 179 12.19 -19.97 -18.52
N TYR A 180 12.82 -21.12 -18.80
CA TYR A 180 12.34 -22.04 -19.84
C TYR A 180 10.98 -22.67 -19.51
N ASP A 181 10.72 -22.97 -18.24
CA ASP A 181 9.49 -23.64 -17.80
C ASP A 181 8.27 -22.71 -17.84
N ALA A 182 8.51 -21.39 -17.70
CA ALA A 182 7.47 -20.36 -17.77
C ALA A 182 6.59 -20.42 -19.02
N SER A 183 7.09 -20.94 -20.14
CA SER A 183 6.25 -21.12 -21.34
C SER A 183 5.09 -22.09 -21.12
N TYR A 184 5.28 -23.12 -20.30
CA TYR A 184 4.23 -24.06 -19.96
C TYR A 184 3.33 -23.51 -18.87
N GLU A 185 3.91 -22.85 -17.87
CA GLU A 185 3.17 -22.27 -16.73
C GLU A 185 2.23 -21.17 -17.20
N LEU A 186 2.68 -20.28 -18.09
CA LEU A 186 1.85 -19.20 -18.66
C LEU A 186 0.64 -19.70 -19.46
N ALA A 187 0.70 -20.93 -19.99
CA ALA A 187 -0.46 -21.57 -20.65
C ALA A 187 -1.58 -21.95 -19.67
N TYR A 188 -1.29 -21.95 -18.36
CA TYR A 188 -2.24 -22.19 -17.28
C TYR A 188 -2.57 -20.89 -16.55
N THR A 189 -1.57 -20.09 -16.20
CA THR A 189 -1.77 -18.87 -15.39
C THR A 189 -2.52 -17.78 -16.14
N ASP A 190 -2.36 -17.69 -17.47
CA ASP A 190 -2.97 -16.66 -18.31
C ASP A 190 -4.00 -17.25 -19.28
N ARG A 191 -4.54 -18.43 -18.94
CA ARG A 191 -5.55 -19.16 -19.72
C ARG A 191 -6.82 -18.34 -19.90
N ASP A 192 -7.34 -18.31 -21.12
CA ASP A 192 -8.63 -17.68 -21.41
C ASP A 192 -9.78 -18.45 -20.70
N PRO A 193 -10.54 -17.79 -19.80
CA PRO A 193 -11.64 -18.43 -19.08
C PRO A 193 -12.77 -18.92 -19.99
N ASN A 194 -12.91 -18.33 -21.19
CA ASN A 194 -13.92 -18.71 -22.17
C ASN A 194 -13.42 -19.75 -23.19
N ASN A 195 -12.11 -20.01 -23.23
CA ASN A 195 -11.50 -21.00 -24.10
C ASN A 195 -10.21 -21.54 -23.47
N SER A 196 -10.31 -22.68 -22.78
CA SER A 196 -9.18 -23.25 -22.03
C SER A 196 -7.97 -23.67 -22.87
N SER A 197 -8.11 -23.75 -24.20
CA SER A 197 -7.00 -24.01 -25.13
C SER A 197 -6.22 -22.75 -25.51
N ASN A 198 -6.69 -21.58 -25.08
CA ASN A 198 -6.12 -20.29 -25.39
C ASN A 198 -5.53 -19.59 -24.16
N VAL A 199 -4.67 -18.61 -24.41
CA VAL A 199 -4.17 -17.64 -23.42
C VAL A 199 -4.57 -16.22 -23.84
N ILE A 200 -4.71 -15.33 -22.87
CA ILE A 200 -4.98 -13.90 -23.09
C ILE A 200 -3.66 -13.13 -23.12
N LEU A 201 -3.40 -12.42 -24.23
CA LEU A 201 -2.19 -11.62 -24.37
C LEU A 201 -2.31 -10.27 -23.64
N VAL A 202 -1.34 -9.95 -22.79
CA VAL A 202 -1.42 -8.80 -21.86
C VAL A 202 -1.76 -7.47 -22.55
N TYR A 203 -0.98 -7.06 -23.56
CA TYR A 203 -1.14 -5.74 -24.17
C TYR A 203 -2.26 -5.63 -25.22
N THR A 204 -2.69 -6.75 -25.80
CA THR A 204 -3.70 -6.73 -26.87
C THR A 204 -5.07 -7.27 -26.43
N GLY A 205 -5.14 -7.97 -25.29
CA GLY A 205 -6.35 -8.66 -24.84
C GLY A 205 -6.75 -9.84 -25.74
N ALA A 206 -5.93 -10.19 -26.72
CA ALA A 206 -6.29 -11.21 -27.70
C ALA A 206 -6.24 -12.62 -27.08
N SER A 207 -7.28 -13.40 -27.32
CA SER A 207 -7.31 -14.84 -27.05
C SER A 207 -6.65 -15.59 -28.21
N VAL A 208 -5.51 -16.23 -27.94
CA VAL A 208 -4.72 -16.99 -28.94
C VAL A 208 -4.38 -18.37 -28.44
N SER A 209 -3.98 -19.29 -29.33
CA SER A 209 -3.56 -20.64 -28.94
C SER A 209 -2.53 -20.61 -27.81
N GLY A 210 -2.83 -21.30 -26.71
CA GLY A 210 -1.92 -21.45 -25.56
C GLY A 210 -0.81 -22.47 -25.78
N THR A 211 -0.86 -23.23 -26.88
CA THR A 211 0.22 -24.16 -27.23
C THR A 211 1.49 -23.38 -27.52
N TRP A 212 2.56 -23.68 -26.78
CA TRP A 212 3.86 -23.07 -27.00
C TRP A 212 4.45 -23.50 -28.35
N ASP A 213 4.69 -22.53 -29.23
CA ASP A 213 5.19 -22.73 -30.59
C ASP A 213 6.56 -22.06 -30.80
N SER A 214 7.36 -22.00 -29.73
CA SER A 214 8.69 -21.35 -29.72
C SER A 214 8.65 -19.84 -29.96
N GLY A 215 7.60 -19.18 -29.49
CA GLY A 215 7.53 -17.71 -29.50
C GLY A 215 6.89 -17.10 -30.75
N VAL A 216 6.28 -17.91 -31.61
CA VAL A 216 5.72 -17.44 -32.89
C VAL A 216 4.36 -16.77 -32.67
N THR A 217 3.46 -17.42 -31.92
CA THR A 217 2.13 -16.85 -31.63
C THR A 217 2.20 -15.82 -30.52
N TRP A 218 2.95 -16.13 -29.47
CA TRP A 218 3.14 -15.27 -28.29
C TRP A 218 4.51 -15.53 -27.69
N ASN A 219 5.11 -14.50 -27.09
CA ASN A 219 6.35 -14.62 -26.34
C ASN A 219 6.14 -14.15 -24.88
N LYS A 220 7.18 -14.30 -24.07
CA LYS A 220 7.15 -13.94 -22.64
C LYS A 220 7.52 -12.47 -22.50
N GLU A 221 6.57 -11.68 -22.04
CA GLU A 221 6.77 -10.30 -21.61
C GLU A 221 7.28 -10.29 -20.18
N HIS A 222 8.39 -9.58 -19.95
CA HIS A 222 8.81 -9.18 -18.62
C HIS A 222 8.17 -7.84 -18.28
N VAL A 223 7.14 -7.83 -17.44
CA VAL A 223 6.40 -6.60 -17.07
C VAL A 223 7.36 -5.57 -16.47
N TRP A 224 8.25 -6.00 -15.58
CA TRP A 224 9.52 -5.32 -15.29
C TRP A 224 10.60 -5.80 -16.28
N PRO A 225 11.05 -4.97 -17.24
CA PRO A 225 11.90 -5.43 -18.33
C PRO A 225 13.20 -6.08 -17.84
N GLN A 226 13.61 -7.18 -18.47
CA GLN A 226 14.86 -7.90 -18.13
C GLN A 226 16.08 -6.97 -18.07
N SER A 227 16.23 -6.03 -19.02
CA SER A 227 17.35 -5.09 -19.03
C SER A 227 17.39 -4.15 -17.82
N LEU A 228 16.27 -3.96 -17.14
CA LEU A 228 16.16 -3.17 -15.90
C LEU A 228 16.13 -4.04 -14.64
N LEU A 229 16.08 -5.38 -14.76
CA LEU A 229 16.24 -6.28 -13.60
C LEU A 229 17.71 -6.44 -13.19
N GLY A 230 18.65 -6.19 -14.10
CA GLY A 230 20.08 -6.44 -13.84
C GLY A 230 20.46 -7.93 -13.87
N GLU A 231 19.53 -8.80 -14.29
CA GLU A 231 19.66 -10.25 -14.28
C GLU A 231 19.27 -10.85 -15.64
N ASP A 232 19.95 -11.92 -16.04
CA ASP A 232 19.66 -12.60 -17.30
C ASP A 232 18.57 -13.68 -17.13
N ALA A 233 17.62 -13.71 -18.06
CA ALA A 233 16.63 -14.78 -18.15
C ALA A 233 17.26 -16.03 -18.80
N GLY A 234 17.20 -17.18 -18.12
CA GLY A 234 17.82 -18.40 -18.64
C GLY A 234 17.62 -19.64 -17.78
N GLY A 235 18.67 -20.46 -17.70
CA GLY A 235 18.66 -21.76 -17.03
C GLY A 235 18.86 -21.70 -15.50
N THR A 236 18.89 -20.50 -14.92
CA THR A 236 19.03 -20.28 -13.48
C THR A 236 17.77 -19.61 -12.95
N VAL A 237 17.41 -19.97 -11.72
CA VAL A 237 16.31 -19.33 -10.99
C VAL A 237 16.79 -17.96 -10.51
N ASN A 238 16.13 -16.88 -10.95
CA ASN A 238 16.36 -15.50 -10.50
C ASN A 238 15.09 -14.66 -10.69
N MET A 239 15.16 -13.35 -10.42
CA MET A 239 14.00 -12.45 -10.57
C MET A 239 13.48 -12.34 -12.01
N ALA A 240 14.30 -12.69 -13.02
CA ALA A 240 13.88 -12.70 -14.42
C ALA A 240 13.08 -13.95 -14.80
N SER A 241 12.95 -14.93 -13.90
CA SER A 241 12.12 -16.13 -14.09
C SER A 241 10.92 -16.20 -13.16
N ASP A 242 10.64 -15.15 -12.37
CA ASP A 242 9.43 -15.07 -11.55
C ASP A 242 8.18 -14.93 -12.42
N ILE A 243 7.28 -15.90 -12.33
CA ILE A 243 6.05 -16.01 -13.11
C ILE A 243 5.12 -14.84 -12.83
N HIS A 244 5.12 -14.24 -11.63
CA HIS A 244 4.33 -13.03 -11.38
C HIS A 244 4.73 -11.88 -12.30
N ASN A 245 6.01 -11.79 -12.68
CA ASN A 245 6.55 -10.78 -13.60
C ASN A 245 6.40 -11.15 -15.10
N LEU A 246 6.05 -12.39 -15.41
CA LEU A 246 5.96 -12.88 -16.78
C LEU A 246 4.51 -12.92 -17.27
N LYS A 247 4.27 -12.40 -18.47
CA LYS A 247 2.95 -12.45 -19.13
C LYS A 247 3.10 -12.93 -20.57
N PRO A 248 2.12 -13.64 -21.17
CA PRO A 248 2.12 -13.89 -22.60
C PRO A 248 1.81 -12.58 -23.35
N ALA A 249 2.59 -12.28 -24.38
CA ALA A 249 2.40 -11.08 -25.19
C ALA A 249 2.54 -11.38 -26.68
N ASN A 250 1.91 -10.55 -27.49
CA ASN A 250 2.14 -10.58 -28.92
C ASN A 250 3.61 -10.19 -29.21
N PRO A 251 4.37 -10.93 -30.03
CA PRO A 251 5.81 -10.67 -30.20
C PRO A 251 6.13 -9.29 -30.76
N VAL A 252 5.27 -8.72 -31.61
CA VAL A 252 5.46 -7.38 -32.18
C VAL A 252 5.25 -6.32 -31.11
N TRP A 253 4.22 -6.47 -30.28
CA TRP A 253 3.93 -5.54 -29.18
C TRP A 253 5.00 -5.60 -28.09
N ASN A 254 5.42 -6.80 -27.68
CA ASN A 254 6.52 -6.98 -26.72
C ASN A 254 7.81 -6.32 -27.26
N SER A 255 8.19 -6.60 -28.51
CA SER A 255 9.36 -5.97 -29.12
C SER A 255 9.25 -4.43 -29.22
N SER A 256 8.05 -3.89 -29.46
CA SER A 256 7.81 -2.44 -29.53
C SER A 256 7.82 -1.77 -28.16
N ARG A 257 7.36 -2.47 -27.13
CA ARG A 257 7.43 -2.06 -25.73
C ARG A 257 8.88 -1.96 -25.27
N GLY A 258 9.71 -2.96 -25.59
CA GLY A 258 11.14 -2.96 -25.26
C GLY A 258 11.38 -2.82 -23.75
N ASN A 259 12.16 -1.83 -23.34
CA ASN A 259 12.43 -1.52 -21.94
C ASN A 259 11.80 -0.20 -21.46
N LYS A 260 10.77 0.28 -22.18
CA LYS A 260 10.08 1.52 -21.84
C LYS A 260 9.42 1.41 -20.47
N TYR A 261 9.52 2.48 -19.69
CA TYR A 261 8.80 2.58 -18.42
C TYR A 261 7.34 2.95 -18.66
N TYR A 262 6.49 2.65 -17.68
CA TYR A 262 5.06 2.90 -17.82
C TYR A 262 4.73 4.36 -17.55
N ASP A 263 3.85 4.93 -18.37
CA ASP A 263 3.36 6.31 -18.24
C ASP A 263 1.99 6.42 -18.92
N LEU A 264 1.33 7.57 -18.75
CA LEU A 264 0.02 7.92 -19.31
C LEU A 264 0.02 8.13 -20.83
N THR A 265 1.18 8.07 -21.50
CA THR A 265 1.27 8.16 -22.96
C THR A 265 2.40 7.29 -23.50
N THR A 266 2.20 6.69 -24.67
CA THR A 266 3.27 5.96 -25.36
C THR A 266 4.18 6.91 -26.14
N THR A 267 5.48 6.86 -25.85
CA THR A 267 6.52 7.66 -26.53
C THR A 267 7.70 6.77 -26.94
N SER A 268 8.85 7.38 -27.26
CA SER A 268 10.10 6.65 -27.47
C SER A 268 10.63 5.99 -26.19
N THR A 269 10.29 6.50 -25.00
CA THR A 269 10.81 6.03 -23.71
C THR A 269 9.72 5.52 -22.77
N THR A 270 8.46 5.84 -23.05
CA THR A 270 7.31 5.45 -22.23
C THR A 270 6.34 4.56 -22.97
N PHE A 271 5.63 3.72 -22.23
CA PHE A 271 4.61 2.82 -22.75
C PHE A 271 3.33 2.94 -21.93
N GLU A 272 2.22 3.16 -22.61
CA GLU A 272 0.88 3.13 -22.04
C GLU A 272 0.17 1.87 -22.55
N PRO A 273 -0.16 0.90 -21.68
CA PRO A 273 -0.95 -0.26 -22.08
C PRO A 273 -2.43 0.11 -22.22
N ARG A 274 -3.24 -0.84 -22.71
CA ARG A 274 -4.70 -0.73 -22.70
C ARG A 274 -5.23 -0.57 -21.27
N ASP A 275 -6.40 0.06 -21.13
CA ASP A 275 -6.93 0.45 -19.83
C ASP A 275 -7.16 -0.75 -18.89
N GLU A 276 -7.57 -1.91 -19.42
CA GLU A 276 -7.97 -3.07 -18.61
C GLU A 276 -6.79 -4.00 -18.24
N VAL A 277 -5.56 -3.48 -18.24
CA VAL A 277 -4.39 -4.13 -17.60
C VAL A 277 -3.50 -3.13 -16.86
N LYS A 278 -3.94 -1.89 -16.70
CA LYS A 278 -3.16 -0.85 -16.03
C LYS A 278 -2.94 -1.24 -14.57
N GLY A 279 -3.97 -1.79 -13.93
CA GLY A 279 -3.94 -2.31 -12.57
C GLY A 279 -3.12 -3.58 -12.44
N ASP A 280 -3.27 -4.53 -13.37
CA ASP A 280 -2.41 -5.73 -13.45
C ASP A 280 -0.93 -5.36 -13.44
N VAL A 281 -0.54 -4.45 -14.32
CA VAL A 281 0.84 -3.99 -14.46
C VAL A 281 1.32 -3.35 -13.17
N ALA A 282 0.52 -2.47 -12.57
CA ALA A 282 0.86 -1.82 -11.31
C ALA A 282 1.09 -2.84 -10.18
N ARG A 283 0.14 -3.76 -9.98
CA ARG A 283 0.22 -4.79 -8.92
C ARG A 283 1.37 -5.77 -9.13
N ILE A 284 1.74 -6.08 -10.37
CA ILE A 284 2.94 -6.88 -10.65
C ILE A 284 4.21 -6.13 -10.24
N LEU A 285 4.31 -4.83 -10.53
CA LEU A 285 5.49 -4.04 -10.17
C LEU A 285 5.59 -3.80 -8.65
N PHE A 286 4.46 -3.57 -7.97
CA PHE A 286 4.39 -3.53 -6.50
C PHE A 286 4.85 -4.83 -5.87
N TYR A 287 4.41 -5.97 -6.42
CA TYR A 287 4.90 -7.28 -6.00
C TYR A 287 6.41 -7.43 -6.22
N MET A 288 6.94 -7.01 -7.38
CA MET A 288 8.37 -7.16 -7.67
C MET A 288 9.26 -6.42 -6.67
N VAL A 289 8.91 -5.19 -6.29
CA VAL A 289 9.60 -4.45 -5.22
C VAL A 289 9.44 -5.14 -3.87
N THR A 290 8.27 -5.71 -3.58
CA THR A 290 8.02 -6.42 -2.33
C THR A 290 8.84 -7.70 -2.24
N MET A 291 8.91 -8.49 -3.31
CA MET A 291 9.64 -9.74 -3.37
C MET A 291 11.16 -9.52 -3.34
N TYR A 292 11.66 -8.55 -4.12
CA TYR A 292 13.08 -8.33 -4.36
C TYR A 292 13.55 -6.97 -3.84
N SER A 293 14.31 -6.98 -2.75
CA SER A 293 14.76 -5.76 -2.06
C SER A 293 15.69 -4.84 -2.84
N VAL A 294 16.25 -5.32 -3.95
CA VAL A 294 17.12 -4.51 -4.81
C VAL A 294 16.31 -3.64 -5.78
N LEU A 295 15.04 -3.94 -6.00
CA LEU A 295 14.18 -3.23 -6.93
C LEU A 295 13.48 -2.04 -6.26
N GLU A 296 13.33 -0.96 -7.02
CA GLU A 296 12.75 0.30 -6.54
C GLU A 296 11.79 0.92 -7.57
N LEU A 297 10.63 1.40 -7.12
CA LEU A 297 9.76 2.26 -7.92
C LEU A 297 10.12 3.73 -7.69
N VAL A 298 10.26 4.49 -8.77
CA VAL A 298 10.70 5.90 -8.74
C VAL A 298 9.73 6.77 -9.54
N ASP A 299 9.74 8.11 -9.38
CA ASP A 299 8.94 9.05 -10.20
C ASP A 299 9.78 9.78 -11.26
N GLN A 300 10.70 9.06 -11.87
CA GLN A 300 11.61 9.59 -12.90
C GLN A 300 12.02 8.50 -13.89
N TYR A 301 12.84 8.87 -14.87
CA TYR A 301 13.43 7.92 -15.79
C TYR A 301 14.24 6.84 -15.03
N PRO A 302 13.94 5.54 -15.20
CA PRO A 302 14.56 4.50 -14.39
C PRO A 302 15.97 4.15 -14.85
N ASN A 303 16.82 3.80 -13.89
CA ASN A 303 18.06 3.07 -14.11
C ASN A 303 17.85 1.55 -13.94
N VAL A 304 18.91 0.76 -14.04
CA VAL A 304 18.88 -0.65 -13.67
C VAL A 304 18.44 -0.79 -12.21
N HIS A 305 17.59 -1.78 -11.94
CA HIS A 305 16.85 -2.04 -10.70
C HIS A 305 15.79 -0.99 -10.34
N GLN A 306 15.49 -0.06 -11.25
CA GLN A 306 14.41 0.90 -11.07
C GLN A 306 13.32 0.69 -12.10
N MET A 307 12.07 1.01 -11.74
CA MET A 307 10.98 1.17 -12.67
C MET A 307 10.22 2.46 -12.37
N GLY A 308 9.80 3.14 -13.44
CA GLY A 308 9.33 4.52 -13.37
C GLY A 308 7.85 4.70 -13.05
N LEU A 309 7.58 5.91 -12.59
CA LEU A 309 6.33 6.58 -12.22
C LEU A 309 5.47 5.85 -11.20
N LEU A 310 5.99 5.70 -9.98
CA LEU A 310 5.21 5.25 -8.82
C LEU A 310 3.84 5.96 -8.74
N SER A 311 3.80 7.28 -8.93
CA SER A 311 2.56 8.06 -8.95
C SER A 311 1.55 7.58 -10.01
N VAL A 312 2.02 7.20 -11.20
CA VAL A 312 1.15 6.66 -12.27
C VAL A 312 0.68 5.25 -11.92
N LEU A 313 1.54 4.41 -11.35
CA LEU A 313 1.19 3.05 -10.96
C LEU A 313 0.14 3.02 -9.84
N LEU A 314 0.24 3.94 -8.88
CA LEU A 314 -0.79 4.12 -7.84
C LEU A 314 -2.12 4.53 -8.46
N ALA A 315 -2.13 5.53 -9.35
CA ALA A 315 -3.35 5.93 -10.05
C ALA A 315 -3.95 4.79 -10.90
N TRP A 316 -3.12 3.96 -11.53
CA TRP A 316 -3.57 2.82 -12.30
C TRP A 316 -4.18 1.71 -11.45
N ASN A 317 -3.64 1.46 -10.26
CA ASN A 317 -4.23 0.50 -9.33
C ASN A 317 -5.68 0.87 -8.96
N ASP A 318 -5.96 2.16 -8.78
CA ASP A 318 -7.30 2.66 -8.44
C ASP A 318 -8.26 2.64 -9.62
N LEU A 319 -7.76 3.00 -10.81
CA LEU A 319 -8.56 3.08 -12.02
C LEU A 319 -8.92 1.71 -12.60
N ASP A 320 -8.11 0.69 -12.34
CA ASP A 320 -8.28 -0.67 -12.83
C ASP A 320 -8.24 -1.68 -11.64
N PRO A 321 -9.38 -1.87 -10.94
CA PRO A 321 -9.48 -2.73 -9.78
C PRO A 321 -9.23 -4.20 -10.11
N VAL A 322 -8.82 -4.99 -9.10
CA VAL A 322 -8.56 -6.42 -9.29
C VAL A 322 -9.77 -7.17 -9.84
N ASP A 323 -9.56 -7.89 -10.94
CA ASP A 323 -10.59 -8.70 -11.58
C ASP A 323 -10.47 -10.21 -11.29
N ASP A 324 -11.41 -11.00 -11.83
CA ASP A 324 -11.42 -12.45 -11.65
C ASP A 324 -10.28 -13.15 -12.39
N PHE A 325 -9.77 -12.55 -13.48
CA PHE A 325 -8.67 -13.10 -14.25
C PHE A 325 -7.37 -13.00 -13.44
N GLU A 326 -7.09 -11.85 -12.82
CA GLU A 326 -5.96 -11.68 -11.92
C GLU A 326 -6.02 -12.59 -10.69
N ARG A 327 -7.20 -12.73 -10.06
CA ARG A 327 -7.38 -13.65 -8.93
C ARG A 327 -7.12 -15.10 -9.35
N ALA A 328 -7.64 -15.52 -10.50
CA ALA A 328 -7.40 -16.86 -11.04
C ALA A 328 -5.91 -17.07 -11.35
N ARG A 329 -5.26 -16.09 -11.98
CA ARG A 329 -3.82 -16.10 -12.26
C ARG A 329 -3.00 -16.21 -10.97
N ASN A 330 -3.30 -15.42 -9.94
CA ASN A 330 -2.59 -15.44 -8.66
C ASN A 330 -2.74 -16.81 -7.96
N ASN A 331 -3.94 -17.40 -8.01
CA ASN A 331 -4.20 -18.74 -7.50
C ASN A 331 -3.40 -19.82 -8.26
N GLU A 332 -3.33 -19.73 -9.59
CA GLU A 332 -2.60 -20.70 -10.39
C GLU A 332 -1.09 -20.57 -10.16
N ILE A 333 -0.54 -19.35 -10.13
CA ILE A 333 0.88 -19.11 -9.82
C ILE A 333 1.25 -19.67 -8.45
N TYR A 334 0.37 -19.55 -7.45
CA TYR A 334 0.61 -20.12 -6.12
C TYR A 334 0.86 -21.63 -6.17
N THR A 335 0.24 -22.36 -7.10
CA THR A 335 0.45 -23.81 -7.25
C THR A 335 1.86 -24.15 -7.77
N TYR A 336 2.51 -23.21 -8.48
CA TYR A 336 3.86 -23.35 -9.00
C TYR A 336 4.91 -22.77 -8.04
N GLN A 337 4.77 -21.51 -7.64
CA GLN A 337 5.79 -20.79 -6.88
C GLN A 337 5.61 -20.85 -5.37
N ASN A 338 4.47 -21.36 -4.88
CA ASN A 338 4.11 -21.37 -3.47
C ASN A 338 4.16 -19.97 -2.80
N ASN A 339 3.99 -18.91 -3.60
CA ASN A 339 3.80 -17.55 -3.13
C ASN A 339 2.72 -16.82 -3.93
N ARG A 340 2.19 -15.75 -3.35
CA ARG A 340 1.05 -14.99 -3.87
C ARG A 340 1.41 -13.52 -4.02
N ASN A 341 0.83 -12.85 -4.99
CA ASN A 341 0.89 -11.40 -5.08
C ASN A 341 -0.08 -10.79 -4.04
N PRO A 342 0.42 -10.13 -2.97
CA PRO A 342 -0.41 -9.59 -1.90
C PRO A 342 -1.37 -8.51 -2.39
N TYR A 343 -0.99 -7.76 -3.42
CA TYR A 343 -1.77 -6.65 -3.95
C TYR A 343 -2.93 -7.11 -4.84
N ILE A 344 -2.97 -8.39 -5.22
CA ILE A 344 -4.12 -9.01 -5.87
C ILE A 344 -5.11 -9.55 -4.83
N ASP A 345 -4.61 -10.17 -3.75
CA ASP A 345 -5.48 -10.73 -2.71
C ASP A 345 -6.06 -9.65 -1.78
N TYR A 346 -5.29 -8.60 -1.48
CA TYR A 346 -5.69 -7.41 -0.71
C TYR A 346 -5.18 -6.13 -1.41
N PRO A 347 -5.95 -5.57 -2.36
CA PRO A 347 -5.58 -4.36 -3.08
C PRO A 347 -5.30 -3.17 -2.17
N GLU A 348 -5.95 -3.12 -1.01
CA GLU A 348 -5.78 -2.09 0.02
C GLU A 348 -4.35 -2.04 0.58
N PHE A 349 -3.56 -3.12 0.44
CA PHE A 349 -2.16 -3.08 0.82
C PHE A 349 -1.33 -2.09 -0.01
N VAL A 350 -1.78 -1.69 -1.21
CA VAL A 350 -1.10 -0.66 -1.99
C VAL A 350 -1.10 0.65 -1.20
N ASP A 351 -2.28 1.16 -0.86
CA ASP A 351 -2.43 2.42 -0.11
C ASP A 351 -1.72 2.33 1.25
N LEU A 352 -1.91 1.21 1.96
CA LEU A 352 -1.30 1.02 3.28
C LEU A 352 0.23 1.03 3.22
N VAL A 353 0.84 0.54 2.14
CA VAL A 353 2.30 0.62 1.94
C VAL A 353 2.72 2.02 1.48
N TRP A 354 2.13 2.56 0.41
CA TRP A 354 2.69 3.72 -0.30
C TRP A 354 2.16 5.09 0.13
N ASP A 355 0.93 5.23 0.62
CA ASP A 355 0.42 6.53 1.09
C ASP A 355 1.17 7.02 2.34
N ASN A 356 1.77 6.09 3.08
CA ASN A 356 2.59 6.39 4.26
C ASN A 356 4.07 6.62 3.93
N LEU A 357 4.51 6.32 2.70
CA LEU A 357 5.90 6.47 2.27
C LEU A 357 6.15 7.77 1.47
N GLN A 358 5.09 8.44 0.99
CA GLN A 358 5.22 9.70 0.24
C GLN A 358 5.30 10.96 1.11
N GLY A 359 5.44 10.83 2.43
CA GLY A 359 5.45 11.95 3.37
C GLY A 359 6.81 12.57 3.62
#